data_AF-A0ABD0R1J0-F1
#
_entry.id   AF-A0ABD0R1J0-F1
#
_cell.length_a   1.000
_cell.length_b   1.000
_cell.length_c   1.000
_cell.angle_alpha   90.00
_cell.angle_beta   90.00
_cell.angle_gamma   90.00
#
_symmetry.space_group_name_H-M   'P 1'
#
loop_
_entity.id
_entity.type
_entity.pdbx_description
1 polymer ?
#
loop_
_entity_poly.entity_id
_entity_poly.type
_entity_poly.pdbx_seq_one_letter_code
_entity_poly.pdbx_strand_id
1 'polypeptide(L)'
;MSNTVKSISVTYNPINQGNTFTSGDLISGQVILDVAKDTQIQSLSVKIKGKAEVCWSERHGQTTIVYSDKEKYYSVKRFFVVEDKTH
;
A
#
# COMPACT_ATOMS: atom_id res chain seq x y z
N MET A 1 -6.41 -25.88 15.33
CA MET A 1 -5.71 -24.72 15.91
C MET A 1 -6.44 -23.46 15.45
N SER A 2 -7.04 -22.68 16.35
CA SER A 2 -7.72 -21.44 15.95
C SER A 2 -6.71 -20.30 15.86
N ASN A 3 -6.61 -19.68 14.69
CA ASN A 3 -5.82 -18.46 14.54
C ASN A 3 -6.53 -17.33 15.30
N THR A 4 -5.78 -16.63 16.15
CA THR A 4 -6.27 -15.49 16.94
C THR A 4 -6.78 -14.36 16.03
N VAL A 5 -6.12 -14.14 14.89
CA VAL A 5 -6.59 -13.27 13.82
C VAL A 5 -7.30 -14.13 12.76
N LYS A 6 -8.57 -13.81 12.50
CA LYS A 6 -9.37 -14.46 11.46
C LYS A 6 -9.09 -13.84 10.09
N SER A 7 -9.09 -12.51 10.01
CA SER A 7 -8.92 -11.78 8.75
C SER A 7 -8.36 -10.39 9.00
N ILE A 8 -7.64 -9.86 8.00
CA ILE A 8 -7.33 -8.44 7.90
C ILE A 8 -7.70 -8.00 6.48
N SER A 9 -8.50 -6.95 6.37
CA SER A 9 -8.89 -6.38 5.09
C SER A 9 -8.72 -4.88 5.08
N VAL A 10 -8.39 -4.35 3.90
CA VAL A 10 -8.23 -2.92 3.67
C VAL A 10 -9.12 -2.57 2.49
N THR A 11 -10.03 -1.65 2.69
CA THR A 11 -10.95 -1.14 1.68
C THR A 11 -10.70 0.34 1.46
N TYR A 12 -11.08 0.83 0.29
CA TYR A 12 -11.05 2.25 -0.03
C TYR A 12 -12.38 2.65 -0.66
N ASN A 13 -12.75 3.91 -0.48
CA ASN A 13 -13.98 4.46 -1.01
C ASN A 13 -13.72 5.00 -2.42
N PRO A 14 -14.49 4.56 -3.44
CA PRO A 14 -14.46 5.18 -4.75
C PRO A 14 -14.84 6.66 -4.65
N ILE A 15 -14.10 7.52 -5.37
CA ILE A 15 -14.37 8.97 -5.41
C ILE A 15 -15.06 9.42 -6.70
N ASN A 16 -15.13 8.55 -7.71
CA ASN A 16 -15.80 8.78 -8.98
C ASN A 16 -16.25 7.43 -9.59
N GLN A 17 -17.04 7.49 -10.67
CA GLN A 17 -17.56 6.30 -11.36
C GLN A 17 -16.45 5.39 -11.91
N GLY A 18 -15.31 5.96 -12.29
CA GLY A 18 -14.16 5.22 -12.81
C GLY A 18 -13.27 4.60 -11.72
N ASN A 19 -13.54 4.90 -10.44
CA ASN A 19 -12.73 4.48 -9.31
C ASN A 19 -11.22 4.76 -9.49
N THR A 20 -10.91 5.92 -10.08
CA THR A 20 -9.53 6.38 -10.32
C THR A 20 -9.20 7.57 -9.44
N PHE A 21 -7.93 7.70 -9.06
CA PHE A 21 -7.42 8.79 -8.25
C PHE A 21 -6.37 9.57 -9.04
N THR A 22 -6.36 10.88 -8.85
CA THR A 22 -5.46 11.84 -9.48
C THR A 22 -4.76 12.69 -8.44
N SER A 23 -3.77 13.47 -8.87
CA SER A 23 -3.01 14.35 -7.97
C SER A 23 -3.93 15.35 -7.27
N GLY A 24 -3.93 15.33 -5.93
CA GLY A 24 -4.77 16.19 -5.10
C GLY A 24 -6.01 15.47 -4.53
N ASP A 25 -6.35 14.28 -5.03
CA ASP A 25 -7.49 13.53 -4.53
C ASP A 25 -7.25 12.96 -3.13
N LEU A 26 -8.31 12.94 -2.33
CA LEU A 26 -8.31 12.33 -1.01
C LEU A 26 -8.62 10.83 -1.10
N ILE A 27 -7.66 10.00 -0.71
CA ILE A 27 -7.88 8.56 -0.54
C ILE A 27 -8.47 8.33 0.86
N SER A 28 -9.71 7.85 0.90
CA SER A 28 -10.40 7.44 2.14
C SER A 28 -10.76 5.95 2.08
N GLY A 29 -10.91 5.31 3.24
CA GLY A 29 -11.10 3.87 3.32
C GLY A 29 -11.16 3.35 4.75
N GLN A 30 -11.15 2.03 4.89
CA GLN A 30 -11.25 1.36 6.19
C GLN A 30 -10.27 0.19 6.28
N VAL A 31 -9.86 -0.11 7.51
CA VAL A 31 -9.09 -1.30 7.86
C VAL A 31 -9.92 -2.10 8.83
N ILE A 32 -10.23 -3.35 8.47
CA ILE A 32 -11.05 -4.25 9.28
C ILE A 32 -10.15 -5.40 9.73
N LEU A 33 -10.08 -5.62 11.04
CA LEU A 33 -9.33 -6.70 11.65
C LEU A 33 -10.31 -7.59 12.44
N ASP A 34 -10.54 -8.79 11.94
CA ASP A 34 -11.38 -9.78 12.60
C ASP A 34 -10.52 -10.66 13.51
N VAL A 35 -10.90 -10.77 14.78
CA VAL A 35 -10.23 -11.63 15.76
C VAL A 35 -11.18 -12.70 16.30
N ALA A 36 -10.62 -13.85 16.69
CA ALA A 36 -11.37 -14.98 17.24
C ALA A 36 -11.56 -14.92 18.75
N LYS A 37 -10.74 -14.11 19.42
CA LYS A 37 -10.68 -13.95 20.89
C LYS A 37 -9.97 -12.63 21.19
N ASP A 38 -9.99 -12.23 22.46
CA ASP A 38 -9.26 -11.05 22.92
C ASP A 38 -7.78 -11.13 22.53
N THR A 39 -7.31 -10.04 21.91
CA THR A 39 -6.00 -9.97 21.26
C THR A 39 -5.33 -8.66 21.58
N GLN A 40 -4.13 -8.71 22.15
CA GLN A 40 -3.28 -7.52 22.31
C GLN A 40 -2.58 -7.20 20.99
N ILE A 41 -2.71 -5.97 20.52
CA ILE A 41 -2.12 -5.49 19.27
C ILE A 41 -1.04 -4.47 19.60
N GLN A 42 0.22 -4.82 19.32
CA GLN A 42 1.35 -3.91 19.55
C GLN A 42 1.40 -2.79 18.51
N SER A 43 1.09 -3.09 17.25
CA SER A 43 0.96 -2.06 16.24
C SER A 43 0.08 -2.51 15.08
N LEU A 44 -0.67 -1.56 14.53
CA LEU A 44 -1.45 -1.72 13.32
C LEU A 44 -1.23 -0.51 12.44
N SER A 45 -0.81 -0.72 11.19
CA SER A 45 -0.51 0.37 10.28
C SER A 45 -0.77 -0.03 8.83
N VAL A 46 -1.13 0.96 8.02
CA VAL A 46 -1.24 0.83 6.56
C VAL A 46 -0.19 1.70 5.91
N LYS A 47 0.45 1.18 4.87
CA LYS A 47 1.37 1.94 4.02
C LYS A 47 0.84 1.95 2.60
N ILE A 48 0.54 3.14 2.09
CA ILE A 48 0.09 3.35 0.71
C ILE A 48 1.30 3.80 -0.11
N LYS A 49 1.52 3.18 -1.26
CA LYS A 49 2.64 3.48 -2.17
C LYS A 49 2.13 3.62 -3.60
N GLY A 50 2.58 4.65 -4.30
CA GLY A 50 2.44 4.78 -5.75
C GLY A 50 3.80 4.77 -6.42
N LYS A 51 3.96 3.98 -7.48
CA LYS A 51 5.21 3.84 -8.24
C LYS A 51 4.91 3.65 -9.72
N ALA A 52 5.80 4.14 -10.57
CA ALA A 52 5.90 3.74 -11.96
C ALA A 52 7.18 2.92 -12.17
N GLU A 53 7.08 1.93 -13.03
CA GLU A 53 8.20 1.16 -13.54
C GLU A 53 8.10 1.19 -15.05
N VAL A 54 9.21 1.53 -15.71
CA VAL A 54 9.31 1.60 -17.16
C VAL A 54 10.45 0.70 -17.62
N CYS A 55 10.27 0.12 -18.80
CA CYS A 55 11.27 -0.69 -19.48
C CYS A 55 11.24 -0.31 -20.96
N TRP A 56 12.39 0.02 -21.53
CA TRP A 56 12.50 0.37 -22.94
C TRP A 56 13.79 -0.19 -23.53
N SER A 57 13.80 -0.33 -24.85
CA SER A 57 14.96 -0.86 -25.56
C SER A 57 15.43 0.15 -26.59
N GLU A 58 16.73 0.34 -26.70
CA GLU A 58 17.35 1.19 -27.70
C GLU A 58 18.23 0.33 -28.61
N ARG A 59 18.12 0.54 -29.92
CA ARG A 59 18.93 -0.16 -30.92
C ARG A 59 20.09 0.72 -31.35
N HIS A 60 21.31 0.24 -31.09
CA HIS A 60 22.58 0.85 -31.49
C HIS A 60 23.25 -0.04 -32.53
N GLY A 61 22.90 0.15 -33.81
CA GLY A 61 23.38 -0.69 -34.91
C GLY A 61 22.83 -2.13 -34.84
N GLN A 62 23.71 -3.11 -34.61
CA GLN A 62 23.32 -4.52 -34.42
C GLN A 62 23.12 -4.91 -32.95
N THR A 63 23.37 -3.99 -32.02
CA THR A 63 23.18 -4.22 -30.59
C THR A 63 21.86 -3.61 -30.14
N THR A 64 21.08 -4.36 -29.38
CA THR A 64 19.91 -3.84 -28.66
C THR A 64 20.23 -3.80 -27.18
N ILE A 65 20.08 -2.63 -26.56
CA ILE A 65 20.28 -2.43 -25.13
C ILE A 65 18.90 -2.26 -24.50
N VAL A 66 18.66 -2.95 -23.38
CA VAL A 66 17.42 -2.83 -22.60
C VAL A 66 17.71 -2.00 -21.37
N TYR A 67 16.93 -0.95 -21.18
CA TYR A 67 16.95 -0.07 -20.03
C TYR A 67 15.68 -0.26 -19.21
N SER A 68 15.79 0.02 -17.92
CA SER A 68 14.63 0.10 -17.04
C SER A 68 14.84 1.21 -16.04
N ASP A 69 13.74 1.83 -15.63
CA ASP A 69 13.75 2.83 -14.58
C ASP A 69 12.52 2.68 -13.70
N LYS A 70 12.62 3.19 -12.48
CA LYS A 70 11.59 3.07 -11.46
C LYS A 70 11.49 4.34 -10.66
N GLU A 71 10.31 4.95 -10.72
CA GLU A 71 10.00 6.15 -9.97
C GLU A 71 8.98 5.87 -8.87
N LYS A 72 9.18 6.50 -7.71
CA LYS A 72 8.29 6.37 -6.56
C LYS A 72 7.65 7.74 -6.27
N TYR A 73 6.39 7.89 -6.66
CA TYR A 73 5.64 9.13 -6.46
C TYR A 73 5.30 9.41 -5.00
N TYR A 74 4.85 8.39 -4.26
CA TYR A 74 4.51 8.58 -2.86
C TYR A 74 4.65 7.30 -2.03
N SER A 75 4.80 7.48 -0.72
CA SER A 75 4.83 6.39 0.26
C SER A 75 4.47 6.92 1.63
N VAL A 76 3.20 6.87 1.95
CA VAL A 76 2.66 7.37 3.22
C VAL A 76 2.36 6.17 4.11
N LYS A 77 2.82 6.23 5.36
CA LYS A 77 2.49 5.23 6.39
C LYS A 77 1.59 5.89 7.42
N ARG A 78 0.47 5.24 7.74
CA ARG A 78 -0.48 5.66 8.77
C ARG A 78 -0.61 4.54 9.79
N PHE A 79 -0.49 4.90 11.06
CA PHE A 79 -0.66 3.98 12.17
C PHE A 79 -2.05 4.18 12.77
N PHE A 80 -2.71 3.07 13.10
CA PHE A 80 -4.00 3.01 13.80
C PHE A 80 -3.80 2.61 15.26
N VAL A 81 -2.82 1.73 15.52
CA VAL A 81 -2.39 1.32 16.85
C VAL A 81 -0.88 1.37 16.87
N VAL A 82 -0.31 1.95 17.92
CA VAL A 82 1.10 1.84 18.27
C VAL A 82 1.13 1.74 19.78
N GLU A 83 1.71 0.66 20.29
CA GLU A 83 2.04 0.54 21.69
C GLU A 83 3.20 1.50 21.97
N ASP A 84 2.94 2.49 22.82
CA ASP A 84 3.95 3.47 23.22
C ASP A 84 5.08 2.75 23.95
N LYS A 85 6.24 2.64 23.30
CA LYS A 85 7.48 2.22 23.93
C LYS A 85 8.15 3.41 24.62
N THR A 86 7.45 4.05 25.55
CA THR A 86 8.11 4.93 26.52
C THR A 86 8.50 4.10 27.73
N HIS A 87 9.70 3.54 27.69
CA HIS A 87 10.49 3.14 28.86
C HIS A 87 11.98 3.24 28.52
#